data_AF-A0AAE0T8S4-F1
#
_entry.id   AF-A0AAE0T8S4-F1
#
_cell.length_a   1.000
_cell.length_b   1.000
_cell.length_c   1.000
_cell.angle_alpha   90.00
_cell.angle_beta   90.00
_cell.angle_gamma   90.00
#
_symmetry.space_group_name_H-M   'P 1'
#
loop_
_entity.id
_entity.type
_entity.pdbx_description
1 polymer ?
#
loop_
_entity_poly.entity_id
_entity_poly.type
_entity_poly.pdbx_seq_one_letter_code
_entity_poly.pdbx_strand_id
1 'polypeptide(L)'
;MFNGKDISESICTCCSPLSDDIFNVQDQTLERAITDSLLQGKITPLLKQELNLKIQCKRLLEGKREIVIQHEQPKTYQMSEDEILKRNRRLQQNRASANRSRGRLKNREEELMTVVNLSELNRRQLERKREGYVKYKNEIKAILLNHINECKNIQWKHSAESTLRSLGLL
;
A
#
# COMPACT_ATOMS: atom_id res chain seq x y z
N MET A 1 2.39 23.39 21.93
CA MET A 1 3.42 23.99 22.80
C MET A 1 3.64 23.03 23.95
N PHE A 2 4.61 22.12 23.81
CA PHE A 2 5.01 21.21 24.88
C PHE A 2 6.24 21.80 25.54
N ASN A 3 6.04 22.31 26.75
CA ASN A 3 7.11 22.84 27.59
C ASN A 3 7.94 21.69 28.15
N GLY A 4 9.26 21.86 28.03
CA GLY A 4 10.26 20.98 28.61
C GLY A 4 10.12 20.89 30.12
N LYS A 5 10.42 19.69 30.63
CA LYS A 5 10.89 19.50 31.98
C LYS A 5 12.17 18.70 31.91
N ASP A 6 13.23 19.39 32.28
CA ASP A 6 14.55 18.86 32.56
C ASP A 6 14.43 17.74 33.59
N ILE A 7 14.84 16.53 33.21
CA ILE A 7 15.13 15.45 34.14
C ILE A 7 16.63 15.49 34.33
N SER A 8 17.06 16.23 35.36
CA SER A 8 18.42 16.19 35.84
C SER A 8 18.76 14.78 36.33
N GLU A 9 19.91 14.32 35.89
CA GLU A 9 20.44 12.98 36.05
C GLU A 9 20.72 12.66 37.52
N SER A 10 19.98 11.69 38.05
CA SER A 10 20.34 10.96 39.27
C SER A 10 21.38 9.91 38.91
N ILE A 11 22.66 10.29 38.92
CA ILE A 11 23.79 9.38 38.72
C ILE A 11 23.93 8.48 39.96
N CYS A 12 23.68 7.17 39.80
CA CYS A 12 23.92 6.16 40.85
C CYS A 12 25.43 5.99 41.08
N THR A 13 25.89 6.32 42.28
CA THR A 13 27.29 6.18 42.74
C THR A 13 27.66 4.74 43.12
N CYS A 14 26.95 3.74 42.61
CA CYS A 14 27.02 2.36 43.06
C CYS A 14 27.88 1.42 42.16
N CYS A 15 28.39 1.90 41.03
CA CYS A 15 29.24 1.08 40.15
C CYS A 15 30.72 1.31 40.45
N SER A 16 31.35 0.35 41.14
CA SER A 16 32.81 0.25 41.21
C SER A 16 33.40 0.18 39.79
N PRO A 17 34.58 0.78 39.55
CA PRO A 17 35.23 0.71 38.25
C PRO A 17 35.59 -0.75 37.94
N LEU A 18 35.03 -1.27 36.85
CA LEU A 18 35.45 -2.54 36.27
C LEU A 18 36.94 -2.40 35.91
N SER A 19 37.77 -3.24 36.51
CA SER A 19 39.21 -3.35 36.25
C SER A 19 39.50 -3.46 34.76
N ASP A 20 40.48 -2.69 34.28
CA ASP A 20 40.91 -2.57 32.88
C ASP A 20 41.46 -3.87 32.24
N ASP A 21 41.52 -4.98 32.98
CA ASP A 21 42.05 -6.27 32.51
C ASP A 21 41.07 -7.10 31.65
N ILE A 22 39.84 -6.63 31.39
CA ILE A 22 38.81 -7.38 30.62
C ILE A 22 39.00 -7.26 29.10
N PHE A 23 39.74 -6.27 28.60
CA PHE A 23 39.79 -5.97 27.17
C PHE A 23 40.76 -6.81 26.33
N ASN A 24 41.50 -7.77 26.91
CA ASN A 24 42.55 -8.50 26.19
C ASN A 24 42.19 -9.94 25.79
N VAL A 25 40.92 -10.20 25.48
CA VAL A 25 40.51 -11.46 24.83
C VAL A 25 40.22 -11.17 23.35
N GLN A 26 41.20 -11.43 22.49
CA GLN A 26 41.01 -11.38 21.03
C GLN A 26 40.06 -12.51 20.59
N ASP A 27 38.77 -12.21 20.49
CA ASP A 27 37.79 -13.13 19.94
C ASP A 27 37.84 -13.09 18.40
N GLN A 28 38.58 -14.04 17.82
CA GLN A 28 38.71 -14.22 16.37
C GLN A 28 37.36 -14.34 15.65
N THR A 29 36.30 -14.80 16.32
CA THR A 29 34.98 -14.92 15.70
C THR A 29 34.27 -13.58 15.60
N LEU A 30 34.48 -12.68 16.56
CA LEU A 30 34.01 -11.30 16.50
C LEU A 30 34.74 -10.51 15.42
N GLU A 31 36.05 -10.66 15.30
CA GLU A 31 36.86 -10.02 14.24
C GLU A 31 36.39 -10.41 12.83
N ARG A 32 36.07 -11.68 12.62
CA ARG A 32 35.49 -12.17 11.36
C ARG A 32 34.12 -11.54 11.10
N ALA A 33 33.24 -11.48 12.10
CA ALA A 33 31.92 -10.87 11.95
C ALA A 33 32.00 -9.37 11.61
N ILE A 34 32.96 -8.64 12.20
CA ILE A 34 33.24 -7.24 11.86
C ILE A 34 33.69 -7.14 10.41
N THR A 35 34.66 -7.97 10.00
CA THR A 35 35.20 -7.96 8.64
C THR A 35 34.12 -8.29 7.62
N ASP A 36 33.31 -9.32 7.84
CA ASP A 36 32.19 -9.71 6.98
C ASP A 36 31.14 -8.62 6.89
N SER A 37 30.83 -7.96 8.02
CA SER A 37 29.87 -6.84 8.05
C SER A 37 30.36 -5.66 7.23
N LEU A 38 31.66 -5.34 7.32
CA LEU A 38 32.29 -4.26 6.55
C LEU A 38 32.34 -4.59 5.05
N LEU A 39 32.78 -5.80 4.70
CA LEU A 39 32.88 -6.25 3.31
C LEU A 39 31.52 -6.35 2.61
N GLN A 40 30.48 -6.80 3.32
CA GLN A 40 29.15 -7.01 2.76
C GLN A 40 28.22 -5.80 2.91
N GLY A 41 28.61 -4.79 3.70
CA GLY A 41 27.76 -3.63 4.03
C GLY A 41 26.48 -3.99 4.78
N LYS A 42 26.48 -5.10 5.54
CA LYS A 42 25.30 -5.63 6.23
C LYS A 42 25.63 -5.88 7.70
N ILE A 43 24.80 -5.40 8.62
CA ILE A 43 24.96 -5.58 10.08
C ILE A 43 24.70 -7.02 10.57
N THR A 44 24.10 -7.85 9.72
CA THR A 44 23.65 -9.21 10.08
C THR A 44 24.74 -10.12 10.67
N PRO A 45 26.00 -10.13 10.20
CA PRO A 45 27.07 -10.93 10.81
C PRO A 45 27.30 -10.57 12.29
N LEU A 46 27.27 -9.29 12.65
CA LEU A 46 27.43 -8.81 14.02
C LEU A 46 26.25 -9.23 14.91
N LEU A 47 25.02 -9.06 14.43
CA LEU A 47 23.82 -9.48 15.18
C LEU A 47 23.80 -10.99 15.45
N LYS A 48 24.27 -11.80 14.50
CA LYS A 48 24.41 -13.25 14.70
C LYS A 48 25.41 -13.56 15.80
N GLN A 49 26.55 -12.87 15.81
CA GLN A 49 27.57 -13.07 16.82
C GLN A 49 27.08 -12.67 18.21
N GLU A 50 26.41 -11.52 18.34
CA GLU A 50 25.80 -11.07 19.59
C GLU A 50 24.79 -12.11 20.13
N LEU A 51 23.93 -12.63 19.25
CA LEU A 51 22.95 -13.65 19.61
C LEU A 51 23.62 -14.95 20.09
N ASN A 52 24.67 -15.40 19.40
CA ASN A 52 25.44 -16.58 19.80
C ASN A 52 26.02 -16.41 21.20
N LEU A 53 26.65 -15.27 21.49
CA LEU A 53 27.22 -14.96 22.80
C LEU A 53 26.14 -14.93 23.88
N LYS A 54 24.98 -14.30 23.61
CA LYS A 54 23.83 -14.29 24.55
C LYS A 54 23.35 -15.70 24.88
N ILE A 55 23.21 -16.56 23.87
CA ILE A 55 22.80 -17.96 24.06
C ILE A 55 23.86 -18.70 24.89
N GLN A 56 25.13 -18.50 24.56
CA GLN A 56 26.26 -19.15 25.22
C GLN A 56 26.37 -18.75 26.70
N CYS A 57 26.26 -17.45 27.02
CA CYS A 57 26.21 -16.95 28.38
C CYS A 57 25.05 -17.56 29.18
N LYS A 58 23.84 -17.59 28.59
CA LYS A 58 22.68 -18.19 29.25
C LYS A 58 22.89 -19.67 29.55
N ARG A 59 23.48 -20.43 28.62
CA ARG A 59 23.79 -21.86 28.82
C ARG A 59 24.76 -22.08 29.96
N LEU A 60 25.84 -21.29 30.02
CA LEU A 60 26.84 -21.40 31.07
C LEU A 60 26.25 -21.07 32.45
N LEU A 61 25.40 -20.05 32.54
CA LEU A 61 24.68 -19.70 33.78
C LEU A 61 23.75 -20.83 34.24
N GLU A 62 23.17 -21.58 33.30
CA GLU A 62 22.37 -22.79 33.58
C GLU A 62 23.23 -24.04 33.86
N GLY A 63 24.57 -23.91 33.95
CA GLY A 63 25.50 -25.02 34.19
C GLY A 63 25.70 -25.94 32.98
N LYS A 64 25.24 -25.54 31.79
CA LYS A 64 25.39 -26.31 30.55
C LYS A 64 26.75 -26.02 29.90
N ARG A 65 27.30 -27.01 29.20
CA ARG A 65 28.56 -26.86 28.45
C ARG A 65 28.42 -25.92 27.25
N GLU A 66 29.57 -25.38 26.85
CA GLU A 66 29.74 -24.55 25.66
C GLU A 66 29.31 -25.25 24.38
N ILE A 67 28.65 -24.47 23.51
CA ILE A 67 28.12 -24.98 22.25
C ILE A 67 29.25 -25.07 21.22
N VAL A 68 29.63 -26.30 20.87
CA VAL A 68 30.59 -26.56 19.79
C VAL A 68 29.78 -26.94 18.56
N ILE A 69 29.70 -26.04 17.58
CA ILE A 69 29.02 -26.30 16.31
C ILE A 69 29.98 -27.08 15.42
N GLN A 70 29.71 -28.37 15.23
CA GLN A 70 30.40 -29.17 14.23
C GLN A 70 29.75 -28.91 12.87
N HIS A 71 30.49 -28.27 11.97
CA HIS A 71 30.05 -28.08 10.59
C HIS A 71 30.28 -29.36 9.80
N GLU A 72 29.33 -30.30 9.89
CA GLU A 72 29.31 -31.44 8.98
C GLU A 72 29.00 -30.96 7.56
N GLN A 73 29.76 -31.45 6.57
CA GLN A 73 29.43 -31.17 5.18
C GLN A 73 28.08 -31.81 4.83
N PRO A 74 27.22 -31.09 4.08
CA PRO A 74 25.92 -31.62 3.70
C PRO A 74 26.11 -32.89 2.87
N LYS A 75 25.51 -33.99 3.32
CA LYS A 75 25.53 -35.26 2.60
C LYS A 75 24.84 -35.09 1.26
N THR A 76 25.54 -35.37 0.17
CA THR A 76 24.99 -35.34 -1.19
C THR A 76 24.22 -36.64 -1.43
N TYR A 77 22.90 -36.57 -1.34
CA TYR A 77 22.03 -37.70 -1.70
C TYR A 77 21.78 -37.70 -3.21
N GLN A 78 22.08 -38.82 -3.87
CA GLN A 78 21.67 -39.03 -5.26
C GLN A 78 20.22 -39.49 -5.29
N MET A 79 19.39 -38.80 -6.08
CA MET A 79 17.99 -39.18 -6.26
C MET A 79 17.89 -40.53 -6.97
N SER A 80 16.96 -41.37 -6.52
CA SER A 80 16.60 -42.58 -7.25
C SER A 80 15.91 -42.25 -8.57
N GLU A 81 15.95 -43.18 -9.54
CA GLU A 81 15.27 -43.03 -10.84
C GLU A 81 13.77 -42.72 -10.67
N ASP A 82 13.11 -43.37 -9.71
CA ASP A 82 11.70 -43.12 -9.38
C ASP A 82 11.44 -41.69 -8.90
N GLU A 83 12.37 -41.13 -8.13
CA GLU A 83 12.29 -39.76 -7.62
C GLU A 83 12.48 -38.75 -8.75
N ILE A 84 13.39 -39.03 -9.67
CA ILE A 84 13.63 -38.23 -10.88
C ILE A 84 12.37 -38.21 -11.75
N LEU A 85 11.73 -39.35 -11.99
CA LEU A 85 10.48 -39.44 -12.73
C LEU A 85 9.35 -38.64 -12.06
N LYS A 86 9.17 -38.80 -10.74
CA LYS A 86 8.17 -38.03 -9.97
C LYS A 86 8.45 -36.53 -10.02
N ARG A 87 9.72 -36.11 -9.95
CA ARG A 87 10.14 -34.71 -10.07
C ARG A 87 9.79 -34.17 -11.46
N ASN A 88 10.13 -34.88 -12.53
CA ASN A 88 9.85 -34.46 -13.89
C ASN A 88 8.35 -34.33 -14.15
N ARG A 89 7.54 -35.28 -13.67
CA ARG A 89 6.07 -35.20 -13.76
C ARG A 89 5.54 -33.96 -13.03
N ARG A 90 6.02 -33.67 -11.82
CA ARG A 90 5.63 -32.46 -11.06
C ARG A 90 6.02 -31.18 -11.78
N LEU A 91 7.22 -31.12 -12.38
CA LEU A 91 7.67 -29.97 -13.15
C LEU A 91 6.78 -29.72 -14.37
N GLN A 92 6.46 -30.77 -15.13
CA GLN A 92 5.55 -30.66 -16.29
C GLN A 92 4.15 -30.21 -15.86
N GLN A 93 3.60 -30.78 -14.79
CA GLN A 93 2.31 -30.36 -14.25
C GLN A 93 2.32 -28.91 -13.76
N ASN A 94 3.37 -28.51 -13.05
CA ASN A 94 3.52 -27.13 -12.59
C ASN A 94 3.61 -26.17 -13.77
N ARG A 95 4.39 -26.50 -14.81
CA ARG A 95 4.50 -25.71 -16.05
C ARG A 95 3.13 -25.56 -16.73
N ALA A 96 2.39 -26.64 -16.88
CA ALA A 96 1.05 -26.61 -17.47
C ALA A 96 0.08 -25.75 -16.63
N SER A 97 0.11 -25.91 -15.31
CA SER A 97 -0.74 -25.13 -14.39
C SER A 97 -0.37 -23.65 -14.38
N ALA A 98 0.91 -23.30 -14.41
CA ALA A 98 1.38 -21.92 -14.52
C ALA A 98 0.93 -21.28 -15.83
N ASN A 99 1.06 -22.00 -16.96
CA ASN A 99 0.58 -21.52 -18.26
C ASN A 99 -0.93 -21.28 -18.26
N ARG A 100 -1.72 -22.23 -17.73
CA ARG A 100 -3.18 -22.04 -17.56
C ARG A 100 -3.51 -20.84 -16.69
N SER A 101 -2.79 -20.66 -15.58
CA SER A 101 -3.02 -19.53 -14.68
C SER A 101 -2.73 -18.19 -15.36
N ARG A 102 -1.60 -18.10 -16.07
CA ARG A 102 -1.24 -16.91 -16.85
C ARG A 102 -2.25 -16.64 -17.97
N GLY A 103 -2.70 -17.68 -18.68
CA GLY A 103 -3.75 -17.56 -19.69
C GLY A 103 -5.07 -17.03 -19.11
N ARG A 104 -5.52 -17.57 -17.97
CA ARG A 104 -6.71 -17.06 -17.28
C ARG A 104 -6.58 -15.60 -16.85
N LEU A 105 -5.41 -15.21 -16.36
CA LEU A 105 -5.15 -13.83 -15.98
C LEU A 105 -5.25 -12.90 -17.19
N LYS A 106 -4.61 -13.25 -18.30
CA LYS A 106 -4.65 -12.48 -19.55
C LYS A 106 -6.08 -12.34 -20.09
N ASN A 107 -6.82 -13.43 -20.15
CA ASN A 107 -8.21 -13.41 -20.63
C ASN A 107 -9.08 -12.52 -19.73
N ARG A 108 -8.91 -12.61 -18.40
CA ARG A 108 -9.64 -11.75 -17.46
C ARG A 108 -9.29 -10.27 -17.65
N GLU A 109 -8.02 -9.96 -17.92
CA GLU A 109 -7.59 -8.59 -18.21
C GLU A 109 -8.25 -8.07 -19.50
N GLU A 110 -8.28 -8.87 -20.56
CA GLU A 110 -8.95 -8.53 -21.82
C GLU A 110 -10.48 -8.33 -21.65
N GLU A 111 -11.14 -9.19 -20.87
CA GLU A 111 -12.55 -9.06 -20.50
C GLU A 111 -12.81 -7.76 -19.73
N LEU A 112 -11.99 -7.46 -18.72
CA LEU A 112 -12.11 -6.23 -17.92
C LEU A 112 -11.92 -4.98 -18.79
N MET A 113 -10.92 -4.97 -19.68
CA MET A 113 -10.71 -3.86 -20.61
C MET A 113 -11.92 -3.65 -21.53
N THR A 114 -12.54 -4.73 -21.99
CA THR A 114 -13.77 -4.66 -22.81
C THR A 114 -14.92 -4.02 -22.02
N VAL A 115 -15.11 -4.43 -20.76
CA VAL A 115 -16.14 -3.88 -19.87
C VAL A 115 -15.90 -2.40 -19.59
N VAL A 116 -14.65 -2.00 -19.32
CA VAL A 116 -14.27 -0.59 -19.10
C VAL A 116 -14.59 0.25 -20.33
N ASN A 117 -14.15 -0.19 -21.52
CA ASN A 117 -14.38 0.52 -22.78
C ASN A 117 -15.88 0.69 -23.07
N LEU A 118 -16.68 -0.36 -22.87
CA LEU A 118 -18.13 -0.30 -23.06
C LEU A 118 -18.79 0.66 -22.04
N SER A 119 -18.35 0.60 -20.78
CA SER A 119 -18.86 1.47 -19.72
C SER A 119 -18.54 2.94 -20.00
N GLU A 120 -17.35 3.25 -20.50
CA GLU A 120 -16.99 4.60 -20.90
C GLU A 120 -17.82 5.10 -22.08
N LEU A 121 -18.04 4.25 -23.10
CA LEU A 121 -18.88 4.60 -24.24
C LEU A 121 -20.30 4.93 -23.77
N ASN A 122 -20.87 4.11 -22.90
CA ASN A 122 -22.20 4.32 -22.32
C ASN A 122 -22.24 5.62 -21.50
N ARG A 123 -21.22 5.88 -20.67
CA ARG A 123 -21.11 7.14 -19.92
C ARG A 123 -21.16 8.35 -20.85
N ARG A 124 -20.35 8.36 -21.91
CA ARG A 124 -20.33 9.45 -22.91
C ARG A 124 -21.69 9.63 -23.58
N GLN A 125 -22.39 8.55 -23.91
CA GLN A 125 -23.73 8.63 -24.50
C GLN A 125 -24.75 9.24 -23.52
N LEU A 126 -24.72 8.82 -22.26
CA LEU A 126 -25.61 9.34 -21.22
C LEU A 126 -25.34 10.82 -20.92
N GLU A 127 -24.07 11.24 -20.93
CA GLU A 127 -23.69 12.65 -20.79
C GLU A 127 -24.26 13.51 -21.92
N ARG A 128 -24.13 13.08 -23.18
CA ARG A 128 -24.74 13.78 -24.33
C ARG A 128 -26.25 13.90 -24.18
N LYS A 129 -26.94 12.82 -23.75
CA LYS A 129 -28.38 12.86 -23.50
C LYS A 129 -28.73 13.85 -22.39
N ARG A 130 -27.99 13.81 -21.28
CA ARG A 130 -28.16 14.75 -20.16
C ARG A 130 -28.00 16.19 -20.61
N GLU A 131 -26.96 16.51 -21.38
CA GLU A 131 -26.74 17.84 -21.95
C GLU A 131 -27.90 18.27 -22.85
N GLY A 132 -28.39 17.37 -23.70
CA GLY A 132 -29.58 17.61 -24.53
C GLY A 132 -30.81 17.97 -23.70
N TYR A 133 -31.10 17.21 -22.64
CA TYR A 133 -32.22 17.51 -21.74
C TYR A 133 -32.05 18.82 -20.97
N VAL A 134 -30.83 19.16 -20.57
CA VAL A 134 -30.55 20.46 -19.91
C VAL A 134 -30.83 21.62 -20.86
N LYS A 135 -30.40 21.52 -22.13
CA LYS A 135 -30.70 22.54 -23.16
C LYS A 135 -32.20 22.68 -23.37
N TYR A 136 -32.91 21.57 -23.60
CA TYR A 136 -34.35 21.57 -23.80
C TYR A 136 -35.13 22.15 -22.61
N LYS A 137 -34.74 21.79 -21.38
CA LYS A 137 -35.30 22.37 -20.15
C LYS A 137 -35.12 23.89 -20.12
N ASN A 138 -33.93 24.38 -20.47
CA ASN A 138 -33.63 25.81 -20.47
C ASN A 138 -34.41 26.56 -21.55
N GLU A 139 -34.59 25.96 -22.73
CA GLU A 139 -35.43 26.51 -23.81
C GLU A 139 -36.89 26.67 -23.36
N ILE A 140 -37.49 25.62 -22.80
CA ILE A 140 -38.85 25.70 -22.25
C ILE A 140 -38.94 26.76 -21.16
N LYS A 141 -37.96 26.80 -20.26
CA LYS A 141 -37.93 27.82 -19.20
C LYS A 141 -37.88 29.24 -19.77
N ALA A 142 -37.11 29.46 -20.83
CA ALA A 142 -37.02 30.75 -21.50
C ALA A 142 -38.36 31.15 -22.15
N ILE A 143 -39.00 30.22 -22.87
CA ILE A 143 -40.33 30.44 -23.46
C ILE A 143 -41.36 30.79 -22.38
N LEU A 144 -41.37 30.04 -21.28
CA LEU A 144 -42.28 30.28 -20.17
C LEU A 144 -42.05 31.65 -19.52
N LEU A 145 -40.79 32.03 -19.28
CA LEU A 145 -40.45 33.34 -18.72
C LEU A 145 -40.86 34.48 -19.64
N ASN A 146 -40.66 34.34 -20.95
CA ASN A 146 -41.10 35.32 -21.94
C ASN A 146 -42.62 35.48 -21.90
N HIS A 147 -43.36 34.37 -21.91
CA HIS A 147 -44.82 34.41 -21.81
C HIS A 147 -45.31 35.07 -20.51
N ILE A 148 -44.70 34.74 -19.36
CA ILE A 148 -45.03 35.38 -18.08
C ILE A 148 -44.82 36.91 -18.15
N ASN A 149 -43.75 37.36 -18.80
CA ASN A 149 -43.46 38.78 -18.96
C ASN A 149 -44.48 39.48 -19.89
N GLU A 150 -44.86 38.84 -21.00
CA GLU A 150 -45.90 39.32 -21.91
C GLU A 150 -47.27 39.41 -21.22
N CYS A 151 -47.68 38.37 -20.48
CA CYS A 151 -48.93 38.35 -19.74
C CYS A 151 -48.99 39.44 -18.66
N LYS A 152 -47.89 39.65 -17.92
CA LYS A 152 -47.80 40.78 -16.99
C LYS A 152 -48.06 42.08 -17.73
N ASN A 153 -47.34 42.36 -18.81
CA ASN A 153 -47.52 43.59 -19.59
C ASN A 153 -48.97 43.80 -20.08
N ILE A 154 -49.67 42.73 -20.46
CA ILE A 154 -51.09 42.77 -20.86
C ILE A 154 -52.00 43.09 -19.66
N GLN A 155 -51.79 42.44 -18.51
CA GLN A 155 -52.57 42.71 -17.29
C GLN A 155 -52.41 44.15 -16.79
N TRP A 156 -51.20 44.71 -16.85
CA TRP A 156 -50.95 46.12 -16.51
C TRP A 156 -51.66 47.07 -17.47
N LYS A 157 -51.69 46.78 -18.78
CA LYS A 157 -52.42 47.59 -19.77
C LYS A 157 -53.93 47.58 -19.56
N HIS A 158 -54.53 46.41 -19.34
CA HIS A 158 -55.97 46.32 -19.04
C HIS A 158 -56.34 47.04 -17.74
N SER A 159 -55.49 46.97 -16.71
CA SER A 159 -55.71 47.68 -15.44
C SER A 159 -55.60 49.21 -15.61
N ALA A 160 -54.60 49.70 -16.36
CA ALA A 160 -54.42 51.12 -16.63
C ALA A 160 -55.53 51.70 -17.53
N GLU A 161 -55.93 50.99 -18.59
CA GLU A 161 -57.06 51.42 -19.45
C GLU A 161 -58.39 51.41 -18.71
N SER A 162 -58.64 50.41 -17.86
CA SER A 162 -59.79 50.38 -16.96
C SER A 162 -59.81 51.62 -16.05
N THR A 163 -58.66 51.95 -15.45
CA THR A 163 -58.53 53.10 -14.56
C THR A 163 -58.72 54.42 -15.31
N LEU A 164 -58.10 54.59 -16.48
CA LEU A 164 -58.22 55.80 -17.29
C LEU A 164 -59.65 56.02 -17.83
N ARG A 165 -60.35 54.96 -18.26
CA ARG A 165 -61.78 55.03 -18.62
C ARG A 165 -62.65 55.39 -17.42
N SER A 166 -62.38 54.83 -16.23
CA SER A 166 -63.13 55.17 -15.01
C SER A 166 -62.95 56.63 -14.56
N LEU A 167 -61.82 57.25 -14.93
CA LEU A 167 -61.50 58.65 -14.66
C LEU A 167 -61.93 59.61 -15.80
N GLY A 168 -62.51 59.10 -16.89
CA GLY A 168 -62.98 59.92 -18.03
C GLY A 168 -61.86 60.60 -18.83
N LEU A 169 -60.63 60.06 -18.77
CA LEU A 169 -59.45 60.61 -19.45
C LEU A 169 -59.20 59.99 -20.84
N LEU A 170 -60.05 59.04 -21.23
CA LEU A 170 -60.10 58.31 -22.50
C LEU A 170 -61.56 58.18 -22.92
#